data_AF-A0AAW2MX29-F1
#
_entry.id   AF-A0AAW2MX29-F1
#
_cell.length_a   1.000
_cell.length_b   1.000
_cell.length_c   1.000
_cell.angle_alpha   90.00
_cell.angle_beta   90.00
_cell.angle_gamma   90.00
#
_symmetry.space_group_name_H-M   'P 1'
#
loop_
_entity.id
_entity.type
_entity.pdbx_description
1 polymer ?
#
loop_
_entity_poly.entity_id
_entity_poly.type
_entity_poly.pdbx_seq_one_letter_code
_entity_poly.pdbx_strand_id
1 'polypeptide(L)'
;MYERYWQEMGDKTTVMIPGWKFISYFSDVRSLCWFLEPEFANAIIRLHKLVGNAVTEGRHIVVGTGSTQLFQAVLYAISPPDASEPISVVSAAPFYSSYPLITDFLKSGLYKWAGDARKFKKDKPYIELVTSPNNPDGVTREAVVNQNQGILIHDLAYYWPQYTPISSPADHDIMLFTVSKSTGHAGTRLGWALVRDQEIAKKMTEFIIAAPLACRKNHRFAQQRFYKLWLIATNTGATSRKVKLSLNIAITLWQRGGSSLEMQLRRTTSLHCPTFPGEHATLVSVLLHHNLLSLGSSVKAE
;
A
#
# COMPACT_ATOMS: atom_id res chain seq x y z
N MET A 1 -1.48 -15.66 -9.49
CA MET A 1 -1.88 -14.46 -10.26
C MET A 1 -0.68 -13.55 -10.52
N TYR A 2 -0.12 -12.88 -9.50
CA TYR A 2 1.13 -12.11 -9.65
C TYR A 2 2.32 -12.95 -10.11
N GLU A 3 2.45 -14.17 -9.59
CA GLU A 3 3.55 -15.09 -9.93
C GLU A 3 3.70 -15.33 -11.43
N ARG A 4 2.60 -15.66 -12.13
CA ARG A 4 2.60 -15.88 -13.58
C ARG A 4 3.04 -14.63 -14.36
N TYR A 5 2.58 -13.45 -13.95
CA TYR A 5 3.01 -12.19 -14.57
C TYR A 5 4.53 -12.03 -14.44
N TRP A 6 5.09 -12.28 -13.26
CA TRP A 6 6.54 -12.17 -13.05
C TRP A 6 7.35 -13.24 -13.79
N GLN A 7 6.81 -14.45 -13.96
CA GLN A 7 7.41 -15.47 -14.82
C GLN A 7 7.46 -15.02 -16.29
N GLU A 8 6.37 -14.43 -16.81
CA GLU A 8 6.28 -13.91 -18.19
C GLU A 8 7.24 -12.72 -18.43
N MET A 9 7.58 -11.96 -17.38
CA MET A 9 8.57 -10.88 -17.47
C MET A 9 10.02 -11.40 -17.59
N GLY A 10 10.28 -12.64 -17.17
CA GLY A 10 11.56 -13.34 -17.31
C GLY A 10 12.77 -12.52 -16.84
N ASP A 11 13.87 -12.61 -17.59
CA ASP A 11 15.17 -12.03 -17.26
C ASP A 11 15.17 -10.51 -17.10
N LYS A 12 14.16 -9.82 -17.64
CA LYS A 12 14.01 -8.37 -17.45
C LYS A 12 14.00 -8.05 -15.96
N THR A 13 13.37 -8.90 -15.15
CA THR A 13 13.17 -8.73 -13.70
C THR A 13 14.26 -9.32 -12.82
N THR A 14 15.28 -9.94 -13.42
CA THR A 14 16.42 -10.51 -12.70
C THR A 14 17.27 -9.41 -12.07
N VAL A 15 17.56 -9.55 -10.77
CA VAL A 15 18.37 -8.59 -10.01
C VAL A 15 19.68 -9.23 -9.59
N MET A 16 20.78 -8.74 -10.16
CA MET A 16 22.13 -9.09 -9.73
C MET A 16 22.59 -8.07 -8.70
N ILE A 17 23.02 -8.55 -7.53
CA ILE A 17 23.54 -7.71 -6.45
C ILE A 17 24.97 -8.18 -6.17
N PRO A 18 26.00 -7.38 -6.50
CA PRO A 18 27.39 -7.74 -6.22
C PRO A 18 27.60 -7.99 -4.72
N GLY A 19 28.48 -8.93 -4.37
CA GLY A 19 28.70 -9.31 -2.97
C GLY A 19 29.21 -8.18 -2.06
N TRP A 20 29.81 -7.14 -2.65
CA TRP A 20 30.27 -5.95 -1.93
C TRP A 20 29.18 -4.87 -1.76
N LYS A 21 28.04 -5.01 -2.46
CA LYS A 21 26.96 -4.02 -2.39
C LYS A 21 26.22 -4.16 -1.05
N PHE A 22 25.87 -3.04 -0.44
CA PHE A 22 25.14 -2.95 0.83
C PHE A 22 25.87 -3.48 2.08
N ILE A 23 27.22 -3.41 2.12
CA ILE A 23 27.99 -3.72 3.33
C ILE A 23 27.76 -2.69 4.45
N SER A 24 27.74 -1.39 4.12
CA SER A 24 27.54 -0.29 5.08
C SER A 24 26.22 -0.43 5.85
N TYR A 25 26.11 0.08 7.08
CA TYR A 25 24.81 0.23 7.73
C TYR A 25 23.94 1.34 7.11
N PHE A 26 24.56 2.37 6.57
CA PHE A 26 23.88 3.57 6.08
C PHE A 26 23.62 3.50 4.57
N SER A 27 22.44 3.95 4.18
CA SER A 27 22.05 4.18 2.78
C SER A 27 22.24 5.66 2.42
N ASP A 28 21.67 6.55 3.23
CA ASP A 28 21.86 8.01 3.12
C ASP A 28 21.86 8.64 4.51
N VAL A 29 23.03 9.09 4.97
CA VAL A 29 23.20 9.71 6.30
C VAL A 29 22.51 11.07 6.45
N ARG A 30 22.08 11.69 5.34
CA ARG A 30 21.36 12.98 5.35
C ARG A 30 19.85 12.79 5.46
N SER A 31 19.36 11.59 5.16
CA SER A 31 17.94 11.25 5.25
C SER A 31 17.54 10.99 6.71
N LEU A 32 16.34 11.45 7.08
CA LEU A 32 15.71 11.09 8.36
C LEU A 32 15.64 9.57 8.52
N CYS A 33 15.20 8.88 7.46
CA CYS A 33 15.24 7.43 7.38
C CYS A 33 16.55 7.01 6.69
N TRP A 34 17.65 6.98 7.43
CA TRP A 34 19.00 6.80 6.85
C TRP A 34 19.28 5.42 6.24
N PHE A 35 18.38 4.46 6.44
CA PHE A 35 18.40 3.12 5.82
C PHE A 35 17.42 2.98 4.65
N LEU A 36 16.82 4.09 4.21
CA LEU A 36 16.08 4.20 2.96
C LEU A 36 17.06 4.39 1.80
N GLU A 37 17.00 3.51 0.81
CA GLU A 37 17.78 3.65 -0.43
C GLU A 37 17.21 4.81 -1.27
N PRO A 38 18.02 5.80 -1.68
CA PRO A 38 17.55 6.95 -2.46
C PRO A 38 16.82 6.55 -3.75
N GLU A 39 17.32 5.53 -4.46
CA GLU A 39 16.71 4.99 -5.66
C GLU A 39 15.31 4.42 -5.39
N PHE A 40 15.13 3.77 -4.24
CA PHE A 40 13.83 3.23 -3.84
C PHE A 40 12.86 4.35 -3.43
N ALA A 41 13.32 5.38 -2.73
CA ALA A 41 12.51 6.57 -2.44
C ALA A 41 11.99 7.23 -3.73
N ASN A 42 12.88 7.41 -4.72
CA ASN A 42 12.52 7.94 -6.04
C ASN A 42 11.52 7.05 -6.79
N ALA A 43 11.66 5.72 -6.67
CA ALA A 43 10.71 4.78 -7.25
C ALA A 43 9.32 4.88 -6.62
N ILE A 44 9.22 5.03 -5.30
CA ILE A 44 7.95 5.26 -4.60
C ILE A 44 7.26 6.53 -5.11
N ILE A 45 8.00 7.65 -5.16
CA ILE A 45 7.47 8.94 -5.60
C ILE A 45 6.95 8.85 -7.03
N ARG A 46 7.79 8.34 -7.96
CA ARG A 46 7.39 8.22 -9.35
C ARG A 46 6.26 7.19 -9.54
N LEU A 47 6.20 6.12 -8.73
CA LEU A 47 5.10 5.15 -8.76
C LEU A 47 3.77 5.80 -8.41
N HIS A 48 3.69 6.50 -7.29
CA HIS A 48 2.46 7.18 -6.86
C HIS A 48 2.06 8.30 -7.82
N LYS A 49 3.03 9.05 -8.36
CA LYS A 49 2.76 10.04 -9.41
C LYS A 49 2.20 9.41 -10.69
N LEU A 50 2.71 8.24 -11.09
CA LEU A 50 2.26 7.53 -12.29
C LEU A 50 0.85 6.94 -12.11
N VAL A 51 0.58 6.35 -10.94
CA VAL A 51 -0.72 5.71 -10.65
C VAL A 51 -1.78 6.76 -10.29
N GLY A 52 -1.37 7.89 -9.70
CA GLY A 52 -2.27 8.95 -9.25
C GLY A 52 -3.03 8.60 -7.97
N ASN A 53 -2.56 7.64 -7.18
CA ASN A 53 -3.27 7.14 -5.99
C ASN A 53 -2.84 7.77 -4.65
N ALA A 54 -1.75 8.53 -4.59
CA ALA A 54 -1.34 9.20 -3.35
C ALA A 54 -0.53 10.47 -3.62
N VAL A 55 -0.70 11.47 -2.75
CA VAL A 55 0.17 12.65 -2.70
C VAL A 55 1.46 12.28 -1.96
N THR A 56 2.61 12.49 -2.61
CA THR A 56 3.93 12.25 -2.01
C THR A 56 4.69 13.52 -1.67
N GLU A 57 4.26 14.67 -2.22
CA GLU A 57 4.87 15.97 -1.94
C GLU A 57 4.62 16.37 -0.48
N GLY A 58 5.62 17.03 0.12
CA GLY A 58 5.56 17.48 1.52
C GLY A 58 5.50 16.34 2.54
N ARG A 59 5.94 15.12 2.20
CA ARG A 59 5.89 13.94 3.08
C ARG A 59 7.23 13.25 3.20
N HIS A 60 7.47 12.71 4.39
CA HIS A 60 8.59 11.84 4.71
C HIS A 60 8.26 10.38 4.35
N ILE A 61 9.24 9.66 3.81
CA ILE A 61 9.12 8.24 3.49
C ILE A 61 9.84 7.45 4.58
N VAL A 62 9.10 6.56 5.26
CA VAL A 62 9.68 5.60 6.21
C VAL A 62 9.50 4.19 5.65
N VAL A 63 10.59 3.44 5.50
CA VAL A 63 10.57 2.06 4.98
C VAL A 63 10.58 1.03 6.11
N GLY A 64 9.78 -0.03 5.99
CA GLY A 64 9.62 -1.06 7.02
C GLY A 64 9.50 -2.47 6.45
N THR A 65 9.69 -3.48 7.31
CA THR A 65 9.63 -4.91 6.99
C THR A 65 8.16 -5.32 6.76
N GLY A 66 7.59 -4.78 5.68
CA GLY A 66 6.15 -4.79 5.40
C GLY A 66 5.37 -3.73 6.18
N SER A 67 4.13 -3.49 5.76
CA SER A 67 3.20 -2.57 6.45
C SER A 67 2.98 -2.95 7.92
N THR A 68 3.09 -4.23 8.28
CA THR A 68 2.98 -4.70 9.68
C THR A 68 3.97 -4.02 10.63
N GLN A 69 5.25 -3.92 10.26
CA GLN A 69 6.24 -3.24 11.10
C GLN A 69 5.96 -1.73 11.15
N LEU A 70 5.57 -1.15 10.02
CA LEU A 70 5.24 0.28 9.94
C LEU A 70 4.04 0.62 10.82
N PHE A 71 3.01 -0.23 10.83
CA PHE A 71 1.86 -0.07 11.72
C PHE A 71 2.29 -0.02 13.19
N GLN A 72 3.14 -0.95 13.63
CA GLN A 72 3.69 -0.92 15.00
C GLN A 72 4.55 0.32 15.26
N ALA A 73 5.34 0.74 14.27
CA ALA A 73 6.16 1.94 14.37
C ALA A 73 5.31 3.21 14.51
N VAL A 74 4.20 3.30 13.77
CA VAL A 74 3.23 4.41 13.90
C VAL A 74 2.63 4.40 15.30
N LEU A 75 2.13 3.25 15.78
CA LEU A 75 1.56 3.14 17.12
C LEU A 75 2.53 3.64 18.20
N TYR A 76 3.80 3.23 18.12
CA TYR A 76 4.85 3.75 19.01
C TYR A 76 5.04 5.27 18.88
N ALA A 77 5.11 5.78 17.65
CA ALA A 77 5.43 7.17 17.38
C ALA A 77 4.37 8.16 17.86
N ILE A 78 3.09 7.79 17.73
CA ILE A 78 1.95 8.68 18.03
C ILE A 78 1.36 8.46 19.44
N SER A 79 1.71 7.36 20.10
CA SER A 79 1.28 7.14 21.48
C SER A 79 1.99 8.09 22.45
N PRO A 80 1.25 8.73 23.37
CA PRO A 80 1.84 9.56 24.41
C PRO A 80 2.62 8.68 25.42
N PRO A 81 3.89 8.99 25.72
CA PRO A 81 4.71 8.18 26.64
C PRO A 81 4.27 8.30 28.11
N ASP A 82 3.73 9.46 28.50
CA ASP A 82 3.42 9.79 29.90
C ASP A 82 1.91 9.77 30.22
N ALA A 83 1.12 9.09 29.38
CA ALA A 83 -0.33 8.97 29.64
C ALA A 83 -0.61 7.99 30.78
N SER A 84 -1.62 8.31 31.60
CA SER A 84 -2.07 7.45 32.71
C SER A 84 -2.74 6.15 32.23
N GLU A 85 -3.23 6.12 30.99
CA GLU A 85 -3.80 4.95 30.34
C GLU A 85 -3.25 4.80 28.91
N PRO A 86 -3.17 3.56 28.39
CA PRO A 86 -2.85 3.33 26.98
C PRO A 86 -3.89 3.98 26.06
N ILE A 87 -3.43 4.61 24.97
CA ILE A 87 -4.32 5.18 23.96
C ILE A 87 -5.15 4.07 23.29
N SER A 88 -6.42 4.37 23.01
CA SER A 88 -7.34 3.39 22.42
C SER A 88 -7.13 3.28 20.91
N VAL A 89 -6.88 2.07 20.41
CA VAL A 89 -6.77 1.78 18.97
C VAL A 89 -8.05 1.12 18.49
N VAL A 90 -8.71 1.71 17.51
CA VAL A 90 -9.99 1.25 16.96
C VAL A 90 -9.95 1.11 15.45
N SER A 91 -10.85 0.29 14.89
CA SER A 91 -11.10 0.23 13.45
C SER A 91 -12.57 -0.13 13.21
N ALA A 92 -13.19 0.40 12.16
CA ALA A 92 -14.60 0.12 11.86
C ALA A 92 -14.80 -1.35 11.48
N ALA A 93 -15.70 -2.07 12.14
CA ALA A 93 -15.98 -3.46 11.79
C ALA A 93 -16.76 -3.58 10.45
N PRO A 94 -16.56 -4.63 9.63
CA PRO A 94 -15.46 -5.58 9.73
C PRO A 94 -14.13 -4.94 9.34
N PHE A 95 -13.05 -5.31 10.02
CA PHE A 95 -11.69 -4.79 9.80
C PHE A 95 -10.70 -5.94 9.60
N TYR A 96 -9.46 -5.63 9.20
CA TYR A 96 -8.41 -6.63 9.05
C TYR A 96 -8.16 -7.36 10.38
N SER A 97 -8.38 -8.68 10.35
CA SER A 97 -8.41 -9.53 11.55
C SER A 97 -7.11 -9.54 12.36
N SER A 98 -5.97 -9.15 11.78
CA SER A 98 -4.71 -9.07 12.51
C SER A 98 -4.51 -7.77 13.29
N TYR A 99 -5.33 -6.73 13.11
CA TYR A 99 -5.15 -5.48 13.87
C TYR A 99 -5.21 -5.68 15.40
N PRO A 100 -6.20 -6.39 15.97
CA PRO A 100 -6.22 -6.67 17.42
C PRO A 100 -4.96 -7.42 17.86
N LEU A 101 -4.59 -8.47 17.12
CA LEU A 101 -3.43 -9.29 17.43
C LEU A 101 -2.13 -8.47 17.42
N ILE A 102 -1.89 -7.71 16.35
CA ILE A 102 -0.65 -6.92 16.19
C ILE A 102 -0.57 -5.79 17.23
N THR A 103 -1.71 -5.17 17.55
CA THR A 103 -1.80 -4.10 18.56
C THR A 103 -1.44 -4.64 19.95
N ASP A 104 -2.04 -5.76 20.37
CA ASP A 104 -1.84 -6.24 21.74
C ASP A 104 -0.65 -7.20 21.89
N PHE A 105 0.01 -7.60 20.79
CA PHE A 105 1.07 -8.62 20.78
C PHE A 105 2.20 -8.34 21.78
N LEU A 106 2.69 -7.09 21.83
CA LEU A 106 3.81 -6.69 22.68
C LEU A 106 3.38 -6.38 24.13
N LYS A 107 2.08 -6.43 24.44
CA LYS A 107 1.52 -6.02 25.74
C LYS A 107 2.04 -4.63 26.18
N SER A 108 2.10 -3.70 25.22
CA SER A 108 2.58 -2.34 25.44
C SER A 108 1.70 -1.59 26.45
N GLY A 109 2.32 -0.75 27.28
CA GLY A 109 1.61 0.22 28.12
C GLY A 109 1.15 1.48 27.36
N LEU A 110 1.60 1.65 26.11
CA LEU A 110 1.38 2.88 25.33
C LEU A 110 0.05 2.91 24.57
N TYR A 111 -0.44 1.74 24.17
CA TYR A 111 -1.62 1.59 23.32
C TYR A 111 -2.32 0.27 23.60
N LYS A 112 -3.64 0.23 23.35
CA LYS A 112 -4.47 -0.96 23.57
C LYS A 112 -5.59 -1.06 22.55
N TRP A 113 -5.85 -2.26 22.06
CA TRP A 113 -7.00 -2.51 21.19
C TRP A 113 -8.32 -2.20 21.91
N ALA A 114 -9.16 -1.39 21.28
CA ALA A 114 -10.43 -0.89 21.82
C ALA A 114 -11.66 -1.29 20.97
N GLY A 115 -11.46 -2.05 19.89
CA GLY A 115 -12.54 -2.67 19.13
C GLY A 115 -13.09 -1.82 17.99
N ASP A 116 -14.41 -1.94 17.78
CA ASP A 116 -15.12 -1.34 16.65
C ASP A 116 -15.22 0.19 16.81
N ALA A 117 -14.64 0.91 15.85
CA ALA A 117 -14.67 2.37 15.80
C ALA A 117 -16.10 2.93 15.83
N ARG A 118 -17.08 2.26 15.20
CA ARG A 118 -18.48 2.71 15.21
C ARG A 118 -19.15 2.68 16.58
N LYS A 119 -18.60 1.88 17.50
CA LYS A 119 -19.06 1.74 18.88
C LYS A 119 -18.23 2.57 19.85
N PHE A 120 -17.19 3.24 19.38
CA PHE A 120 -16.32 4.06 20.22
C PHE A 120 -17.00 5.40 20.50
N LYS A 121 -17.39 5.62 21.76
CA LYS A 121 -18.07 6.84 22.24
C LYS A 121 -17.35 7.52 23.41
N LYS A 122 -16.11 7.11 23.70
CA LYS A 122 -15.35 7.65 24.82
C LYS A 122 -14.81 9.01 24.43
N ASP A 123 -14.97 10.01 25.29
CA ASP A 123 -14.36 11.34 25.08
C ASP A 123 -12.91 11.32 25.56
N LYS A 124 -12.05 10.66 24.77
CA LYS A 124 -10.62 10.51 25.08
C LYS A 124 -9.79 10.31 23.81
N PRO A 125 -8.46 10.53 23.87
CA PRO A 125 -7.60 10.31 22.71
C PRO A 125 -7.70 8.89 22.17
N TYR A 126 -7.69 8.78 20.85
CA TYR A 126 -7.78 7.50 20.15
C TYR A 126 -6.96 7.51 18.86
N ILE A 127 -6.66 6.31 18.38
CA ILE A 127 -6.07 6.04 17.09
C ILE A 127 -7.12 5.27 16.29
N GLU A 128 -7.54 5.80 15.15
CA GLU A 128 -8.43 5.09 14.24
C GLU A 128 -7.65 4.56 13.02
N LEU A 129 -7.76 3.25 12.81
CA LEU A 129 -7.25 2.56 11.63
C LEU A 129 -8.31 2.54 10.53
N VAL A 130 -8.04 3.29 9.46
CA VAL A 130 -8.90 3.38 8.28
C VAL A 130 -8.25 2.57 7.15
N THR A 131 -8.76 1.37 6.89
CA THR A 131 -8.32 0.56 5.75
C THR A 131 -9.18 0.89 4.54
N SER A 132 -8.57 1.37 3.46
CA SER A 132 -9.30 1.79 2.26
C SER A 132 -8.49 1.45 0.99
N PRO A 133 -8.98 0.55 0.11
CA PRO A 133 -10.12 -0.34 0.28
C PRO A 133 -9.98 -1.28 1.48
N ASN A 134 -11.10 -1.56 2.12
CA ASN A 134 -11.12 -2.31 3.35
C ASN A 134 -10.86 -3.82 3.15
N ASN A 135 -10.33 -4.44 4.20
CA ASN A 135 -10.24 -5.88 4.33
C ASN A 135 -11.22 -6.31 5.43
N PRO A 136 -12.21 -7.18 5.15
CA PRO A 136 -12.26 -8.12 4.03
C PRO A 136 -13.14 -7.70 2.84
N ASP A 137 -13.98 -6.68 2.97
CA ASP A 137 -15.10 -6.43 2.05
C ASP A 137 -14.75 -5.61 0.79
N GLY A 138 -13.54 -5.05 0.70
CA GLY A 138 -13.08 -4.27 -0.45
C GLY A 138 -13.71 -2.88 -0.57
N VAL A 139 -14.46 -2.43 0.44
CA VAL A 139 -15.19 -1.16 0.40
C VAL A 139 -14.25 0.02 0.67
N THR A 140 -14.36 1.10 -0.10
CA THR A 140 -13.68 2.37 0.20
C THR A 140 -14.19 2.93 1.53
N ARG A 141 -13.29 3.33 2.41
CA ARG A 141 -13.64 3.82 3.76
C ARG A 141 -13.00 5.17 4.07
N GLU A 142 -13.71 5.89 4.91
CA GLU A 142 -13.27 7.07 5.63
C GLU A 142 -13.33 6.79 7.14
N ALA A 143 -12.74 7.68 7.94
CA ALA A 143 -12.87 7.63 9.40
C ALA A 143 -14.35 7.76 9.83
N VAL A 144 -14.72 7.02 10.87
CA VAL A 144 -16.10 6.98 11.38
C VAL A 144 -16.24 7.54 12.80
N VAL A 145 -15.14 7.71 13.54
CA VAL A 145 -15.19 8.36 14.85
C VAL A 145 -15.17 9.88 14.64
N ASN A 146 -16.31 10.51 14.90
CA ASN A 146 -16.49 11.96 14.74
C ASN A 146 -16.19 12.69 16.06
N GLN A 147 -14.92 12.72 16.48
CA GLN A 147 -14.46 13.35 17.71
C GLN A 147 -13.12 14.08 17.49
N ASN A 148 -12.86 15.15 18.26
CA ASN A 148 -11.76 16.09 17.99
C ASN A 148 -10.36 15.63 18.46
N GLN A 149 -10.20 14.39 18.92
CA GLN A 149 -8.97 13.88 19.54
C GLN A 149 -8.40 12.62 18.87
N GLY A 150 -8.86 12.34 17.63
CA GLY A 150 -8.44 11.17 16.86
C GLY A 150 -7.17 11.40 16.06
N ILE A 151 -6.26 10.43 16.09
CA ILE A 151 -5.17 10.33 15.12
C ILE A 151 -5.54 9.24 14.11
N LEU A 152 -5.52 9.57 12.82
CA LEU A 152 -5.93 8.65 11.76
C LEU A 152 -4.73 7.99 11.09
N ILE A 153 -4.77 6.66 10.97
CA ILE A 153 -3.80 5.90 10.18
C ILE A 153 -4.54 5.28 9.00
N HIS A 154 -4.13 5.64 7.79
CA HIS A 154 -4.74 5.15 6.57
C HIS A 154 -3.93 3.97 6.03
N ASP A 155 -4.47 2.76 6.15
CA ASP A 155 -3.89 1.56 5.54
C ASP A 155 -4.40 1.43 4.10
N LEU A 156 -3.56 1.83 3.17
CA LEU A 156 -3.83 1.90 1.74
C LEU A 156 -3.15 0.74 0.99
N ALA A 157 -2.94 -0.40 1.67
CA ALA A 157 -2.34 -1.59 1.06
C ALA A 157 -3.05 -2.02 -0.23
N TYR A 158 -4.37 -1.86 -0.31
CA TYR A 158 -5.18 -2.22 -1.47
C TYR A 158 -5.55 -1.03 -2.36
N TYR A 159 -5.07 0.19 -2.12
CA TYR A 159 -5.44 1.37 -2.93
C TYR A 159 -4.67 1.42 -4.25
N TRP A 160 -4.92 0.42 -5.10
CA TRP A 160 -4.28 0.23 -6.39
C TRP A 160 -5.33 -0.14 -7.45
N PRO A 161 -5.10 0.19 -8.74
CA PRO A 161 -6.06 -0.05 -9.83
C PRO A 161 -6.57 -1.50 -9.96
N GLN A 162 -5.78 -2.50 -9.53
CA GLN A 162 -6.21 -3.90 -9.56
C GLN A 162 -7.24 -4.29 -8.50
N TYR A 163 -7.49 -3.43 -7.51
CA TYR A 163 -8.46 -3.67 -6.43
C TYR A 163 -9.61 -2.67 -6.43
N THR A 164 -9.36 -1.42 -6.82
CA THR A 164 -10.37 -0.36 -6.81
C THR A 164 -10.08 0.69 -7.88
N PRO A 165 -11.10 1.36 -8.45
CA PRO A 165 -10.90 2.57 -9.23
C PRO A 165 -10.18 3.66 -8.41
N ILE A 166 -9.22 4.33 -9.02
CA ILE A 166 -8.53 5.47 -8.40
C ILE A 166 -9.32 6.73 -8.76
N SER A 167 -10.16 7.19 -7.83
CA SER A 167 -10.99 8.39 -7.99
C SER A 167 -10.19 9.68 -7.74
N SER A 168 -9.28 9.66 -6.78
CA SER A 168 -8.40 10.78 -6.44
C SER A 168 -7.12 10.31 -5.75
N PRO A 169 -6.05 11.12 -5.76
CA PRO A 169 -4.88 10.87 -4.92
C PRO A 169 -5.26 10.97 -3.44
N ALA A 170 -4.90 9.95 -2.64
CA ALA A 170 -5.04 10.01 -1.19
C ALA A 170 -4.07 11.05 -0.60
N ASP A 171 -4.56 11.90 0.32
CA ASP A 171 -3.81 13.02 0.91
C ASP A 171 -3.95 13.08 2.44
N HIS A 172 -3.72 11.94 3.10
CA HIS A 172 -3.83 11.83 4.57
C HIS A 172 -2.48 12.03 5.27
N ASP A 173 -2.50 12.27 6.59
CA ASP A 173 -1.29 12.55 7.38
C ASP A 173 -0.37 11.33 7.48
N ILE A 174 -0.93 10.14 7.64
CA ILE A 174 -0.20 8.87 7.75
C ILE A 174 -0.84 7.87 6.78
N MET A 175 -0.10 7.50 5.75
CA MET A 175 -0.54 6.53 4.74
C MET A 175 0.42 5.35 4.66
N LEU A 176 -0.09 4.13 4.81
CA LEU A 176 0.68 2.89 4.78
C LEU A 176 0.47 2.13 3.47
N PHE A 177 1.57 1.67 2.87
CA PHE A 177 1.56 0.88 1.65
C PHE A 177 2.48 -0.34 1.77
N THR A 178 2.26 -1.34 0.91
CA THR A 178 3.06 -2.57 0.91
C THR A 178 3.25 -3.12 -0.49
N VAL A 179 4.46 -3.61 -0.75
CA VAL A 179 4.81 -4.35 -1.98
C VAL A 179 3.96 -5.63 -2.11
N SER A 180 3.54 -6.19 -0.97
CA SER A 180 2.81 -7.46 -0.88
C SER A 180 1.51 -7.44 -1.68
N LYS A 181 0.83 -6.30 -1.71
CA LYS A 181 -0.46 -6.12 -2.37
C LYS A 181 -0.33 -5.32 -3.67
N SER A 182 0.70 -4.48 -3.83
CA SER A 182 0.92 -3.78 -5.10
C SER A 182 1.50 -4.68 -6.20
N THR A 183 2.38 -5.63 -5.86
CA THR A 183 3.09 -6.48 -6.83
C THR A 183 3.04 -7.98 -6.53
N GLY A 184 2.46 -8.38 -5.40
CA GLY A 184 2.38 -9.79 -5.00
C GLY A 184 3.62 -10.36 -4.31
N HIS A 185 4.71 -9.59 -4.15
CA HIS A 185 5.92 -10.06 -3.48
C HIS A 185 5.79 -10.00 -1.95
N ALA A 186 4.84 -10.77 -1.41
CA ALA A 186 4.59 -10.80 0.03
C ALA A 186 5.80 -11.27 0.84
N GLY A 187 6.58 -12.23 0.32
CA GLY A 187 7.80 -12.75 0.95
C GLY A 187 8.96 -11.77 1.00
N THR A 188 8.95 -10.70 0.20
CA THR A 188 9.98 -9.64 0.23
C THR A 188 9.91 -8.81 1.50
N ARG A 189 8.78 -8.83 2.21
CA ARG A 189 8.56 -8.09 3.47
C ARG A 189 8.96 -6.62 3.34
N LEU A 190 8.42 -5.91 2.36
CA LEU A 190 8.71 -4.49 2.12
C LEU A 190 7.44 -3.66 2.09
N GLY A 191 7.43 -2.58 2.84
CA GLY A 191 6.38 -1.56 2.82
C GLY A 191 6.97 -0.18 3.10
N TRP A 192 6.18 0.86 2.86
CA TRP A 192 6.55 2.23 3.13
C TRP A 192 5.36 3.00 3.72
N ALA A 193 5.68 3.97 4.57
CA ALA A 193 4.74 4.96 5.07
C ALA A 193 5.06 6.31 4.42
N LEU A 194 4.02 7.03 4.02
CA LEU A 194 4.10 8.45 3.68
C LEU A 194 3.55 9.23 4.88
N VAL A 195 4.39 10.05 5.50
CA VAL A 195 4.09 10.72 6.77
C VAL A 195 4.27 12.22 6.60
N ARG A 196 3.23 13.00 6.90
CA ARG A 196 3.28 14.46 6.79
C ARG A 196 4.09 15.10 7.93
N ASP A 197 3.93 14.62 9.16
CA ASP A 197 4.64 15.14 10.33
C ASP A 197 6.07 14.55 10.44
N GLN A 198 7.06 15.44 10.54
CA GLN A 198 8.47 15.07 10.62
C GLN A 198 8.82 14.33 11.93
N GLU A 199 8.26 14.74 13.06
CA GLU A 199 8.57 14.14 14.37
C GLU A 199 7.94 12.76 14.48
N ILE A 200 6.75 12.55 13.91
CA ILE A 200 6.16 11.20 13.78
C ILE A 200 7.08 10.31 12.93
N ALA A 201 7.51 10.78 11.76
CA ALA A 201 8.39 10.02 10.88
C ALA A 201 9.73 9.66 11.57
N LYS A 202 10.28 10.59 12.36
CA LYS A 202 11.50 10.39 13.14
C LYS A 202 11.33 9.30 14.20
N LYS A 203 10.28 9.38 15.03
CA LYS A 203 9.99 8.35 16.04
C LYS A 203 9.69 6.98 15.42
N MET A 204 9.03 6.93 14.27
CA MET A 204 8.85 5.68 13.52
C MET A 204 10.20 5.09 13.11
N THR A 205 11.13 5.93 12.67
CA THR A 205 12.49 5.51 12.28
C THR A 205 13.25 4.99 13.50
N GLU A 206 13.16 5.67 14.65
CA GLU A 206 13.76 5.22 15.92
C GLU A 206 13.24 3.83 16.34
N PHE A 207 11.94 3.59 16.25
CA PHE A 207 11.34 2.27 16.51
C PHE A 207 11.94 1.18 15.62
N ILE A 208 12.09 1.45 14.32
CA ILE A 208 12.63 0.48 13.35
C ILE A 208 14.11 0.22 13.61
N ILE A 209 14.87 1.22 14.06
CA ILE A 209 16.28 1.06 14.46
C ILE A 209 16.40 0.20 15.72
N ALA A 210 15.50 0.39 16.69
CA ALA A 210 15.50 -0.39 17.92
C ALA A 210 15.12 -1.87 17.67
N ALA A 211 14.36 -2.18 16.61
CA ALA A 211 14.02 -3.55 16.24
C ALA A 211 15.26 -4.40 15.85
N PRO A 212 15.25 -5.73 16.01
CA PRO A 212 16.42 -6.59 15.80
C PRO A 212 17.14 -6.39 14.45
N LEU A 213 18.48 -6.46 14.47
CA LEU A 213 19.37 -6.23 13.30
C LEU A 213 19.04 -7.09 12.07
N ALA A 214 18.49 -8.30 12.26
CA ALA A 214 18.11 -9.21 11.19
C ALA A 214 17.02 -8.64 10.26
N CYS A 215 16.14 -7.77 10.76
CA CYS A 215 15.14 -7.10 9.95
C CYS A 215 15.77 -6.06 9.00
N ARG A 216 16.86 -5.40 9.43
CA ARG A 216 17.52 -4.28 8.75
C ARG A 216 18.39 -4.67 7.55
N LYS A 217 19.10 -5.81 7.59
CA LYS A 217 19.93 -6.26 6.45
C LYS A 217 19.08 -6.70 5.26
N ASN A 218 17.93 -7.34 5.51
CA ASN A 218 16.99 -7.78 4.47
C ASN A 218 16.27 -6.60 3.78
N HIS A 219 16.20 -5.43 4.43
CA HIS A 219 15.57 -4.24 3.87
C HIS A 219 16.22 -3.76 2.58
N ARG A 220 17.55 -3.66 2.52
CA ARG A 220 18.21 -3.07 1.33
C ARG A 220 18.17 -3.99 0.12
N PHE A 221 18.32 -5.30 0.33
CA PHE A 221 18.12 -6.28 -0.74
C PHE A 221 16.69 -6.24 -1.26
N ALA A 222 15.70 -6.12 -0.37
CA ALA A 222 14.30 -5.97 -0.73
C ALA A 222 14.03 -4.66 -1.52
N GLN A 223 14.58 -3.53 -1.06
CA GLN A 223 14.46 -2.23 -1.71
C GLN A 223 15.09 -2.23 -3.11
N GLN A 224 16.30 -2.79 -3.26
CA GLN A 224 16.98 -2.91 -4.56
C GLN A 224 16.22 -3.82 -5.53
N ARG A 225 15.66 -4.93 -5.02
CA ARG A 225 14.80 -5.81 -5.82
C ARG A 225 13.60 -5.04 -6.35
N PHE A 226 12.89 -4.32 -5.48
CA PHE A 226 11.75 -3.51 -5.91
C PHE A 226 12.13 -2.39 -6.86
N TYR A 227 13.20 -1.64 -6.59
CA TYR A 227 13.67 -0.57 -7.46
C TYR A 227 13.89 -1.08 -8.89
N LYS A 228 14.56 -2.23 -9.05
CA LYS A 228 14.78 -2.81 -10.37
C LYS A 228 13.48 -3.28 -11.02
N LEU A 229 12.59 -3.97 -10.29
CA LEU A 229 11.24 -4.33 -10.75
C LEU A 229 10.47 -3.11 -11.28
N TRP A 230 10.58 -2.01 -10.56
CA TRP A 230 9.90 -0.76 -10.88
C TRP A 230 10.53 -0.01 -12.07
N LEU A 231 11.87 -0.02 -12.22
CA LEU A 231 12.51 0.51 -13.42
C LEU A 231 12.01 -0.21 -14.67
N ILE A 232 11.91 -1.54 -14.66
CA ILE A 232 11.43 -2.31 -15.81
C ILE A 232 9.98 -1.98 -16.13
N ALA A 233 9.17 -1.85 -15.08
CA ALA A 233 7.78 -1.45 -15.21
C ALA A 233 7.58 -0.06 -15.82
N THR A 234 8.59 0.82 -15.72
CA THR A 234 8.51 2.22 -16.16
C THR A 234 9.41 2.57 -17.35
N ASN A 235 10.41 1.74 -17.70
CA ASN A 235 11.37 1.93 -18.80
C ASN A 235 11.01 1.17 -20.10
N THR A 236 9.80 0.62 -20.23
CA THR A 236 9.30 0.20 -21.54
C THR A 236 8.86 1.40 -22.37
N GLY A 237 9.83 2.22 -22.83
CA GLY A 237 9.63 3.16 -23.96
C GLY A 237 9.38 2.37 -25.25
N ALA A 238 8.67 2.83 -26.27
CA ALA A 238 8.26 4.17 -26.67
C ALA A 238 6.89 4.11 -27.39
N THR A 239 6.36 5.28 -27.73
CA THR A 239 5.08 5.57 -28.43
C THR A 239 3.80 5.37 -27.63
N SER A 240 3.17 6.50 -27.32
CA SER A 240 1.76 6.69 -26.94
C SER A 240 1.02 5.48 -26.34
N ARG A 241 0.93 5.42 -25.00
CA ARG A 241 -0.32 5.21 -24.23
C ARG A 241 0.02 4.96 -22.76
N LYS A 242 -0.70 5.71 -21.93
CA LYS A 242 -0.57 5.84 -20.48
C LYS A 242 -0.78 4.50 -19.75
N VAL A 243 -0.07 4.34 -18.63
CA VAL A 243 -0.26 3.33 -17.56
C VAL A 243 -0.08 1.85 -17.98
N LYS A 244 1.13 1.29 -17.89
CA LYS A 244 1.43 -0.10 -18.29
C LYS A 244 1.84 -1.08 -17.18
N LEU A 245 1.98 -0.68 -15.92
CA LEU A 245 2.26 -1.66 -14.84
C LEU A 245 1.00 -2.01 -14.05
N SER A 246 0.42 -1.02 -13.37
CA SER A 246 -0.80 -1.22 -12.59
C SER A 246 -2.00 -1.53 -13.48
N LEU A 247 -2.10 -0.88 -14.66
CA LEU A 247 -3.16 -1.17 -15.61
C LEU A 247 -2.95 -2.47 -16.39
N ASN A 248 -1.73 -2.90 -16.79
CA ASN A 248 -1.59 -4.22 -17.44
C ASN A 248 -1.72 -5.37 -16.45
N ILE A 249 -1.22 -5.21 -15.22
CA ILE A 249 -1.54 -6.14 -14.14
C ILE A 249 -3.06 -6.11 -13.95
N ALA A 250 -3.69 -4.98 -13.59
CA ALA A 250 -5.15 -4.90 -13.40
C ALA A 250 -5.99 -5.39 -14.59
N ILE A 251 -5.65 -5.07 -15.84
CA ILE A 251 -6.32 -5.55 -17.07
C ILE A 251 -6.12 -7.06 -17.23
N THR A 252 -4.89 -7.58 -17.09
CA THR A 252 -4.64 -9.03 -17.15
C THR A 252 -5.33 -9.77 -16.00
N LEU A 253 -5.40 -9.16 -14.83
CA LEU A 253 -6.03 -9.69 -13.63
C LEU A 253 -7.56 -9.65 -13.74
N TRP A 254 -8.14 -8.60 -14.32
CA TRP A 254 -9.58 -8.43 -14.53
C TRP A 254 -10.09 -9.28 -15.69
N GLN A 255 -9.40 -9.30 -16.83
CA GLN A 255 -9.75 -10.14 -17.99
C GLN A 255 -9.67 -11.65 -17.72
N ARG A 256 -8.82 -12.09 -16.77
CA ARG A 256 -8.68 -13.51 -16.41
C ARG A 256 -9.43 -13.87 -15.11
N GLY A 257 -9.52 -12.95 -14.16
CA GLY A 257 -10.21 -13.12 -12.88
C GLY A 257 -11.73 -13.00 -13.01
N GLY A 258 -12.24 -12.09 -13.85
CA GLY A 258 -13.67 -11.98 -14.15
C GLY A 258 -14.24 -13.27 -14.74
N SER A 259 -13.53 -13.86 -15.70
CA SER A 259 -13.91 -15.12 -16.36
C SER A 259 -13.94 -16.32 -15.42
N SER A 260 -13.05 -16.38 -14.42
CA SER A 260 -13.01 -17.48 -13.44
C SER A 260 -14.05 -17.32 -12.34
N LEU A 261 -14.26 -16.10 -11.85
CA LEU A 261 -15.23 -15.80 -10.79
C LEU A 261 -16.66 -15.96 -11.31
N GLU A 262 -16.94 -15.47 -12.52
CA GLU A 262 -18.25 -15.62 -13.16
C GLU A 262 -18.57 -17.10 -13.48
N MET A 263 -17.55 -17.89 -13.82
CA MET A 263 -17.68 -19.32 -14.09
C MET A 263 -17.84 -20.17 -12.81
N GLN A 264 -17.26 -19.74 -11.69
CA GLN A 264 -17.46 -20.37 -10.36
C GLN A 264 -18.81 -19.96 -9.75
N LEU A 265 -19.22 -18.69 -9.86
CA LEU A 265 -20.54 -18.22 -9.40
C LEU A 265 -21.70 -18.91 -10.15
N ARG A 266 -21.54 -19.23 -11.44
CA ARG A 266 -22.51 -20.04 -12.19
C ARG A 266 -22.61 -21.51 -11.74
N ARG A 267 -21.62 -22.02 -10.99
CA ARG A 267 -21.57 -23.42 -10.50
C ARG A 267 -22.00 -23.58 -9.04
N THR A 268 -22.12 -22.51 -8.27
CA THR A 268 -22.48 -22.56 -6.84
C THR A 268 -23.61 -21.60 -6.53
N THR A 269 -24.80 -22.14 -6.25
CA THR A 269 -26.01 -21.37 -5.88
C THR A 269 -26.00 -20.87 -4.43
N SER A 270 -24.92 -21.05 -3.66
CA SER A 270 -24.90 -20.88 -2.20
C SER A 270 -23.93 -19.83 -1.64
N LEU A 271 -23.19 -19.09 -2.48
CA LEU A 271 -22.24 -18.07 -2.01
C LEU A 271 -22.77 -16.66 -2.31
N HIS A 272 -23.10 -15.90 -1.24
CA HIS A 272 -23.37 -14.47 -1.34
C HIS A 272 -22.04 -13.69 -1.22
N CYS A 273 -21.59 -13.08 -2.32
CA CYS A 273 -20.51 -12.10 -2.31
C CYS A 273 -21.06 -10.68 -2.08
N PRO A 274 -20.25 -9.74 -1.54
CA PRO A 274 -20.63 -8.33 -1.49
C PRO A 274 -21.01 -7.81 -2.87
N THR A 275 -22.14 -7.12 -2.97
CA THR A 275 -22.61 -6.47 -4.19
C THR A 275 -21.85 -5.17 -4.41
N PHE A 276 -21.10 -5.08 -5.51
CA PHE A 276 -20.47 -3.84 -5.94
C PHE A 276 -21.44 -3.05 -6.84
N PRO A 277 -21.68 -1.75 -6.61
CA PRO A 277 -22.51 -0.92 -7.49
C PRO A 277 -21.98 -0.87 -8.93
N GLY A 278 -22.89 -0.92 -9.92
CA GLY A 278 -22.57 -0.97 -11.36
C GLY A 278 -21.80 0.23 -11.92
N GLU A 279 -21.68 1.33 -11.16
CA GLU A 279 -20.93 2.52 -11.55
C GLU A 279 -19.40 2.33 -11.53
N HIS A 280 -18.91 1.23 -10.95
CA HIS A 280 -17.48 0.89 -10.91
C HIS A 280 -16.93 0.26 -12.21
N ALA A 281 -17.79 -0.08 -13.17
CA ALA A 281 -17.38 -0.62 -14.48
C ALA A 281 -17.01 0.47 -15.51
N THR A 282 -17.39 1.73 -15.24
CA THR A 282 -17.48 2.74 -16.28
C THR A 282 -16.15 3.43 -16.59
N LEU A 283 -15.22 3.59 -15.63
CA LEU A 283 -13.98 4.32 -15.91
C LEU A 283 -13.00 3.52 -16.80
N VAL A 284 -12.96 2.19 -16.64
CA VAL A 284 -12.20 1.29 -17.53
C VAL A 284 -12.89 1.19 -18.89
N SER A 285 -14.23 1.15 -18.92
CA SER A 285 -15.04 1.20 -20.15
C SER A 285 -14.82 2.50 -20.95
N VAL A 286 -14.79 3.66 -20.30
CA VAL A 286 -14.58 4.97 -20.93
C VAL A 286 -13.15 5.11 -21.48
N LEU A 287 -12.14 4.59 -20.77
CA LEU A 287 -10.76 4.51 -21.28
C LEU A 287 -10.61 3.51 -22.44
N LEU A 288 -11.42 2.46 -22.50
CA LEU A 288 -11.48 1.51 -23.62
C LEU A 288 -12.18 2.12 -24.84
N HIS A 289 -13.30 2.83 -24.65
CA HIS A 289 -14.09 3.40 -25.75
C HIS A 289 -13.36 4.53 -26.47
N HIS A 290 -12.65 5.40 -25.73
CA HIS A 290 -11.84 6.46 -26.34
C HIS A 290 -10.61 5.93 -27.11
N ASN A 291 -10.05 4.78 -26.74
CA ASN A 291 -8.90 4.20 -27.44
C ASN A 291 -9.30 3.38 -28.67
N LEU A 292 -10.49 2.75 -28.69
CA LEU A 292 -11.02 2.01 -29.83
C LEU A 292 -11.43 2.94 -30.99
N LEU A 293 -12.01 4.10 -30.69
CA LEU A 293 -12.40 5.08 -31.73
C LEU A 293 -11.18 5.73 -32.42
N SER A 294 -10.04 5.86 -31.73
CA SER A 294 -8.79 6.38 -32.33
C SER A 294 -8.05 5.40 -33.25
N LEU A 295 -8.45 4.13 -33.26
CA LEU A 295 -7.86 3.07 -34.09
C LEU A 295 -8.69 2.72 -35.33
N GLY A 296 -9.88 3.31 -35.47
CA GLY A 296 -10.85 2.96 -36.52
C GLY A 296 -10.84 3.83 -37.78
N SER A 297 -10.02 4.88 -37.87
CA SER A 297 -10.13 5.88 -38.95
C SER A 297 -8.89 6.02 -39.86
N SER A 298 -8.10 4.97 -40.04
CA SER A 298 -7.00 5.00 -41.02
C SER A 298 -6.73 3.65 -41.68
N VAL A 299 -7.73 3.06 -42.35
CA VAL A 299 -7.52 2.20 -43.53
C VAL A 299 -8.78 2.25 -44.40
N LYS A 300 -8.75 3.01 -45.51
CA LYS A 300 -9.50 2.72 -46.75
C LYS A 300 -8.86 3.48 -47.93
N ALA A 301 -8.59 2.72 -49.00
CA ALA A 301 -8.11 3.08 -50.36
C ALA A 301 -6.69 3.68 -50.42
N GLU A 302 -5.75 3.20 -51.24
CA GLU A 302 -5.77 2.42 -52.49
C GLU A 302 -4.87 1.18 -52.44
#